data_AF-A0A9P6C8T2-F1
#
_entry.id   AF-A0A9P6C8T2-F1
#
_cell.length_a   1.000
_cell.length_b   1.000
_cell.length_c   1.000
_cell.angle_alpha   90.00
_cell.angle_beta   90.00
_cell.angle_gamma   90.00
#
_symmetry.space_group_name_H-M   'P 1'
#
loop_
_entity.id
_entity.type
_entity.pdbx_description
1 polymer ?
#
loop_
_entity_poly.entity_id
_entity_poly.type
_entity_poly.pdbx_seq_one_letter_code
_entity_poly.pdbx_strand_id
1 'polypeptide(L)'
;MGRPRIYHTPDEIRAANRAKSKRHYDKSKLSIAMKRGVKDCDKHRRSLVTYARASDAPPSPKLDSALLDKTSSTYWSSRVTQVERTFNTLIGESSFQFINGLCTAFHSTTYDKNTLRDPLLTVTHLRTRVRRYQDHILQENGVGIAWKKSKETEKKIGHVCASLEEALCLAEIGVNEFATCHAEGNMYFQINRD
;
A
#
# COMPACT_ATOMS: atom_id res chain seq x y z
N MET A 1 -19.50 38.47 -36.37
CA MET A 1 -19.35 37.44 -37.43
C MET A 1 -19.23 36.08 -36.78
N GLY A 2 -20.16 35.15 -37.05
CA GLY A 2 -20.11 33.80 -36.48
C GLY A 2 -19.02 32.94 -37.12
N ARG A 3 -18.39 32.05 -36.34
CA ARG A 3 -17.38 31.13 -36.89
C ARG A 3 -18.06 30.16 -37.87
N PRO A 4 -17.56 30.03 -39.12
CA PRO A 4 -18.16 29.14 -40.11
C PRO A 4 -18.13 27.69 -39.64
N ARG A 5 -19.21 26.96 -39.90
CA ARG A 5 -19.31 25.52 -39.62
C ARG A 5 -18.42 24.77 -40.59
N ILE A 6 -17.64 23.82 -40.07
CA ILE A 6 -16.68 23.03 -40.84
C ILE A 6 -17.37 21.84 -41.55
N TYR A 7 -18.52 21.41 -41.04
CA TYR A 7 -19.30 20.30 -41.58
C TYR A 7 -20.74 20.76 -41.79
N HIS A 8 -21.31 20.42 -42.94
CA HIS A 8 -22.65 20.83 -43.35
C HIS A 8 -23.63 19.66 -43.40
N THR A 9 -23.11 18.43 -43.58
CA THR A 9 -23.92 17.22 -43.64
C THR A 9 -23.72 16.33 -42.41
N PRO A 10 -24.74 15.56 -42.00
CA PRO A 10 -24.59 14.58 -40.91
C PRO A 10 -23.55 13.49 -41.24
N ASP A 11 -23.33 13.22 -42.52
CA ASP A 11 -22.37 12.23 -43.00
C ASP A 11 -20.93 12.69 -42.80
N GLU A 12 -20.65 13.96 -43.10
CA GLU A 12 -19.37 14.60 -42.80
C GLU A 12 -19.05 14.58 -41.32
N ILE A 13 -20.02 14.89 -40.46
CA ILE A 13 -19.86 14.85 -39.00
C ILE A 13 -19.51 13.42 -38.54
N ARG A 14 -20.22 12.41 -39.06
CA ARG A 14 -19.95 10.99 -38.73
C ARG A 14 -18.58 10.56 -39.23
N ALA A 15 -18.15 10.99 -40.41
CA ALA A 15 -16.84 10.68 -40.95
C ALA A 15 -15.71 11.33 -40.13
N ALA A 16 -15.87 12.60 -39.77
CA ALA A 16 -14.93 13.33 -38.93
C ALA A 16 -14.77 12.71 -37.54
N ASN A 17 -15.89 12.33 -36.91
CA ASN A 17 -15.86 11.64 -35.62
C ASN A 17 -15.20 10.26 -35.71
N ARG A 18 -15.46 9.48 -36.77
CA ARG A 18 -14.77 8.21 -37.01
C ARG A 18 -13.27 8.41 -37.17
N ALA A 19 -12.85 9.40 -37.96
CA ALA A 19 -11.43 9.72 -38.15
C ALA A 19 -10.76 10.19 -36.84
N LYS A 20 -11.44 11.03 -36.05
CA LYS A 20 -10.98 11.48 -34.73
C LYS A 20 -10.79 10.32 -33.77
N SER A 21 -11.79 9.44 -33.65
CA SER A 21 -11.73 8.25 -32.79
C SER A 21 -10.62 7.30 -33.22
N LYS A 22 -10.42 7.09 -34.53
CA LYS A 22 -9.33 6.28 -35.07
C LYS A 22 -7.96 6.82 -34.64
N ARG A 23 -7.69 8.12 -34.87
CA ARG A 23 -6.43 8.76 -34.47
C ARG A 23 -6.18 8.66 -32.96
N HIS A 24 -7.23 8.88 -32.16
CA HIS A 24 -7.13 8.75 -30.70
C HIS A 24 -6.81 7.31 -30.28
N TYR A 25 -7.47 6.33 -30.88
CA TYR A 25 -7.24 4.92 -30.62
C TYR A 25 -5.81 4.50 -30.99
N ASP A 26 -5.34 4.90 -32.17
CA ASP A 26 -3.97 4.59 -32.63
C ASP A 26 -2.92 5.15 -31.68
N LYS A 27 -3.08 6.39 -31.21
CA LYS A 27 -2.21 7.00 -30.19
C LYS A 27 -2.27 6.26 -28.85
N SER A 28 -3.44 5.74 -28.47
CA SER A 28 -3.67 5.07 -27.19
C SER A 28 -3.42 3.56 -27.23
N LYS A 29 -3.19 2.97 -28.41
CA LYS A 29 -3.14 1.52 -28.61
C LYS A 29 -2.06 0.86 -27.74
N LEU A 30 -0.87 1.45 -27.67
CA LEU A 30 0.23 0.96 -26.86
C LEU A 30 -0.06 1.04 -25.35
N SER A 31 -0.64 2.13 -24.87
CA SER A 31 -0.98 2.27 -23.45
C SER A 31 -2.09 1.31 -23.03
N ILE A 32 -3.07 1.06 -23.92
CA ILE A 32 -4.12 0.06 -23.72
C ILE A 32 -3.51 -1.35 -23.69
N ALA A 33 -2.59 -1.67 -24.61
CA ALA A 33 -1.92 -2.96 -24.65
C ALA A 33 -1.09 -3.22 -23.38
N MET A 34 -0.30 -2.23 -22.93
CA MET A 34 0.45 -2.31 -21.67
C MET A 34 -0.47 -2.53 -20.47
N LYS A 35 -1.59 -1.79 -20.37
CA LYS A 35 -2.56 -1.97 -19.29
C LYS A 35 -3.23 -3.35 -19.31
N ARG A 36 -3.44 -3.95 -20.48
CA ARG A 36 -3.98 -5.31 -20.61
C ARG A 36 -2.98 -6.36 -20.14
N GLY A 37 -1.71 -6.24 -20.54
CA GLY A 37 -0.64 -7.16 -20.10
C GLY A 37 -0.50 -7.22 -18.57
N VAL A 38 -0.53 -6.07 -17.89
CA VAL A 38 -0.46 -6.04 -16.41
C VAL A 38 -1.66 -6.74 -15.76
N LYS A 39 -2.86 -6.56 -16.31
CA LYS A 39 -4.08 -7.22 -15.78
C LYS A 39 -4.04 -8.74 -15.94
N ASP A 40 -3.49 -9.24 -17.05
CA ASP A 40 -3.41 -10.68 -17.30
C ASP A 40 -2.35 -11.35 -16.40
N CYS A 41 -1.22 -10.69 -16.15
CA CYS A 41 -0.25 -11.11 -15.13
C CYS A 41 -0.86 -11.16 -13.71
N ASP A 42 -1.64 -10.13 -13.33
CA ASP A 42 -2.30 -10.08 -12.03
C ASP A 42 -3.37 -11.18 -11.86
N LYS A 43 -4.11 -11.50 -12.91
CA LYS A 43 -5.09 -12.61 -12.89
C LYS A 43 -4.40 -13.95 -12.74
N HIS A 44 -3.30 -14.17 -13.46
CA HIS A 44 -2.60 -15.44 -13.39
C HIS A 44 -1.99 -15.66 -11.99
N ARG A 45 -1.40 -14.60 -11.41
CA ARG A 45 -0.92 -14.59 -10.02
C ARG A 45 -2.04 -14.87 -9.00
N ARG A 46 -3.25 -14.33 -9.19
CA ARG A 46 -4.39 -14.65 -8.32
C ARG A 46 -4.91 -16.07 -8.49
N SER A 47 -4.90 -16.60 -9.72
CA SER A 47 -5.34 -17.99 -9.97
C SER A 47 -4.46 -19.01 -9.26
N LEU A 48 -3.13 -18.83 -9.27
CA LEU A 48 -2.19 -19.73 -8.60
C LEU A 48 -2.33 -19.73 -7.07
N VAL A 49 -2.66 -18.58 -6.47
CA VAL A 49 -2.93 -18.48 -5.02
C VAL A 49 -4.24 -19.16 -4.63
N THR A 50 -5.21 -19.26 -5.55
CA THR A 50 -6.53 -19.82 -5.23
C THR A 50 -6.51 -21.35 -5.22
N TYR A 51 -5.67 -21.99 -6.05
CA TYR A 51 -5.55 -23.45 -6.06
C TYR A 51 -4.74 -24.02 -4.89
N ALA A 52 -3.78 -23.26 -4.33
CA ALA A 52 -2.99 -23.72 -3.19
C ALA A 52 -3.75 -23.71 -1.84
N ARG A 53 -4.98 -23.16 -1.79
CA ARG A 53 -5.74 -22.99 -0.54
C ARG A 53 -7.07 -23.76 -0.52
N ALA A 54 -7.34 -24.55 -1.56
CA ALA A 54 -8.62 -25.21 -1.78
C ALA A 54 -8.70 -26.66 -1.24
N SER A 55 -7.64 -27.23 -0.66
CA SER A 55 -7.67 -28.63 -0.22
C SER A 55 -8.21 -28.87 1.19
N ASP A 56 -8.21 -27.90 2.12
CA ASP A 56 -8.52 -28.19 3.54
C ASP A 56 -9.32 -27.10 4.29
N ALA A 57 -9.87 -26.10 3.60
CA ALA A 57 -10.66 -25.06 4.27
C ALA A 57 -12.14 -25.47 4.43
N PRO A 58 -12.68 -25.54 5.66
CA PRO A 58 -14.09 -25.85 5.89
C PRO A 58 -15.03 -24.83 5.23
N PRO A 59 -16.23 -25.24 4.79
CA PRO A 59 -17.16 -24.36 4.08
C PRO A 59 -17.53 -23.16 4.94
N SER A 60 -17.22 -21.96 4.43
CA SER A 60 -17.54 -20.70 5.08
C SER A 60 -19.07 -20.59 5.27
N PRO A 61 -19.56 -20.30 6.49
CA PRO A 61 -20.98 -20.10 6.73
C PRO A 61 -21.50 -18.93 5.90
N LYS A 62 -22.61 -19.15 5.18
CA LYS A 62 -23.32 -18.10 4.44
C LYS A 62 -23.93 -17.14 5.45
N LEU A 63 -23.40 -15.93 5.52
CA LEU A 63 -23.91 -14.89 6.42
C LEU A 63 -25.12 -14.20 5.79
N ASP A 64 -26.26 -14.25 6.49
CA ASP A 64 -27.51 -13.59 6.09
C ASP A 64 -27.35 -12.06 6.02
N SER A 65 -27.80 -11.46 4.91
CA SER A 65 -27.57 -10.07 4.54
C SER A 65 -28.47 -9.05 5.25
N ALA A 66 -29.36 -9.46 6.16
CA ALA A 66 -30.43 -8.63 6.69
C ALA A 66 -30.09 -7.84 7.99
N LEU A 67 -28.89 -8.02 8.57
CA LEU A 67 -28.44 -7.31 9.79
C LEU A 67 -27.33 -6.26 9.53
N LEU A 68 -27.16 -5.83 8.27
CA LEU A 68 -25.96 -5.08 7.86
C LEU A 68 -25.94 -3.58 8.23
N ASP A 69 -27.05 -2.96 8.64
CA ASP A 69 -27.10 -1.49 8.74
C ASP A 69 -26.47 -0.87 10.01
N LYS A 70 -26.06 -1.68 10.99
CA LYS A 70 -25.28 -1.21 12.16
C LYS A 70 -23.87 -1.81 12.27
N THR A 71 -23.46 -2.65 11.32
CA THR A 71 -22.20 -3.40 11.40
C THR A 71 -21.05 -2.83 10.57
N SER A 72 -21.30 -1.87 9.66
CA SER A 72 -20.24 -1.37 8.76
C SER A 72 -19.12 -0.63 9.50
N SER A 73 -19.48 0.24 10.46
CA SER A 73 -18.50 0.99 11.25
C SER A 73 -17.64 0.09 12.15
N THR A 74 -18.27 -0.88 12.81
CA THR A 74 -17.57 -1.84 13.67
C THR A 74 -16.69 -2.78 12.84
N TYR A 75 -17.09 -3.08 11.60
CA TYR A 75 -16.31 -3.88 10.67
C TYR A 75 -14.98 -3.22 10.30
N TRP A 76 -14.97 -1.96 9.85
CA TRP A 76 -13.72 -1.28 9.49
C TRP A 76 -12.80 -1.06 10.69
N SER A 77 -13.38 -0.74 11.86
CA SER A 77 -12.64 -0.64 13.11
C SER A 77 -11.95 -1.96 13.48
N SER A 78 -12.65 -3.09 13.30
CA SER A 78 -12.10 -4.43 13.53
C SER A 78 -10.95 -4.75 12.56
N ARG A 79 -11.02 -4.28 11.31
CA ARG A 79 -9.94 -4.44 10.31
C ARG A 79 -8.69 -3.64 10.69
N VAL A 80 -8.85 -2.43 11.23
CA VAL A 80 -7.72 -1.66 11.78
C VAL A 80 -7.06 -2.41 12.93
N THR A 81 -7.85 -2.93 13.89
CA THR A 81 -7.33 -3.75 14.99
C THR A 81 -6.61 -5.01 14.49
N GLN A 82 -7.09 -5.62 13.41
CA GLN A 82 -6.40 -6.75 12.79
C GLN A 82 -5.02 -6.33 12.24
N VAL A 83 -4.93 -5.18 11.58
CA VAL A 83 -3.63 -4.67 11.09
C VAL A 83 -2.70 -4.32 12.24
N GLU A 84 -3.22 -3.71 13.30
CA GLU A 84 -2.44 -3.42 14.51
C GLU A 84 -1.87 -4.69 15.14
N ARG A 85 -2.65 -5.77 15.25
CA ARG A 85 -2.15 -7.07 15.71
C ARG A 85 -1.06 -7.62 14.79
N THR A 86 -1.28 -7.61 13.47
CA THR A 86 -0.27 -8.06 12.51
C THR A 86 1.03 -7.25 12.61
N PHE A 87 0.90 -5.93 12.80
CA PHE A 87 2.05 -5.05 13.03
C PHE A 87 2.78 -5.40 14.31
N ASN A 88 2.09 -5.55 15.44
CA ASN A 88 2.71 -5.92 16.71
C ASN A 88 3.37 -7.31 16.64
N THR A 89 2.79 -8.27 15.92
CA THR A 89 3.42 -9.58 15.69
C THR A 89 4.70 -9.48 14.85
N LEU A 90 4.73 -8.57 13.86
CA LEU A 90 5.90 -8.37 13.00
C LEU A 90 7.04 -7.68 13.75
N ILE A 91 6.72 -6.65 14.53
CA ILE A 91 7.70 -5.83 15.26
C ILE A 91 8.15 -6.49 16.56
N GLY A 92 7.30 -7.29 17.19
CA GLY A 92 7.55 -7.86 18.52
C GLY A 92 7.27 -6.83 19.63
N GLU A 93 8.07 -6.88 20.69
CA GLU A 93 7.85 -6.08 21.90
C GLU A 93 8.19 -4.59 21.72
N SER A 94 9.19 -4.28 20.89
CA SER A 94 9.71 -2.92 20.74
C SER A 94 10.13 -2.63 19.30
N SER A 95 9.65 -1.51 18.76
CA SER A 95 10.09 -0.97 17.47
C SER A 95 11.59 -0.72 17.45
N PHE A 96 12.15 -0.24 18.55
CA PHE A 96 13.59 -0.02 18.70
C PHE A 96 14.36 -1.32 18.53
N GLN A 97 13.97 -2.39 19.25
CA GLN A 97 14.66 -3.68 19.18
C GLN A 97 14.56 -4.29 17.79
N PHE A 98 13.40 -4.18 17.14
CA PHE A 98 13.19 -4.63 15.78
C PHE A 98 14.14 -3.94 14.79
N ILE A 99 14.14 -2.61 14.76
CA ILE A 99 14.97 -1.83 13.83
C ILE A 99 16.45 -2.06 14.14
N ASN A 100 16.83 -2.02 15.42
CA ASN A 100 18.21 -2.28 15.83
C ASN A 100 18.69 -3.68 15.42
N GLY A 101 17.82 -4.69 15.55
CA GLY A 101 18.08 -6.06 15.09
C GLY A 101 18.27 -6.14 13.57
N LEU A 102 17.54 -5.35 12.79
CA LEU A 102 17.74 -5.27 11.35
C LEU A 102 19.06 -4.56 10.99
N CYS A 103 19.43 -3.49 11.71
CA CYS A 103 20.72 -2.82 11.51
C CYS A 103 21.90 -3.75 11.85
N THR A 104 21.83 -4.52 12.94
CA THR A 104 22.87 -5.50 13.29
C THR A 104 22.90 -6.68 12.30
N ALA A 105 21.74 -7.14 11.81
CA ALA A 105 21.66 -8.13 10.74
C ALA A 105 22.29 -7.63 9.43
N PHE A 106 22.09 -6.36 9.10
CA PHE A 106 22.71 -5.71 7.94
C PHE A 106 24.24 -5.67 8.05
N HIS A 107 24.78 -5.38 9.25
CA HIS A 107 26.22 -5.42 9.50
C HIS A 107 26.82 -6.83 9.39
N SER A 108 26.09 -7.86 9.81
CA SER A 108 26.57 -9.24 9.79
C SER A 108 26.43 -9.94 8.42
N THR A 109 25.45 -9.55 7.61
CA THR A 109 25.11 -10.22 6.34
C THR A 109 25.64 -9.45 5.13
N THR A 110 26.94 -9.15 5.12
CA THR A 110 27.64 -8.54 3.97
C THR A 110 26.96 -7.29 3.38
N TYR A 111 26.25 -6.50 4.19
CA TYR A 111 25.57 -5.27 3.77
C TYR A 111 24.49 -5.47 2.69
N ASP A 112 23.74 -6.59 2.76
CA ASP A 112 22.59 -6.80 1.88
C ASP A 112 21.44 -5.83 2.22
N LYS A 113 21.19 -4.88 1.30
CA LYS A 113 20.13 -3.87 1.41
C LYS A 113 18.73 -4.48 1.49
N ASN A 114 18.53 -5.72 1.00
CA ASN A 114 17.24 -6.39 1.07
C ASN A 114 16.81 -6.66 2.52
N THR A 115 17.79 -6.82 3.43
CA THR A 115 17.56 -6.98 4.88
C THR A 115 16.72 -5.83 5.46
N LEU A 116 16.90 -4.61 4.96
CA LEU A 116 16.13 -3.43 5.37
C LEU A 116 14.93 -3.17 4.46
N ARG A 117 15.07 -3.43 3.16
CA ARG A 117 14.04 -3.14 2.14
C ARG A 117 12.80 -4.02 2.29
N ASP A 118 12.96 -5.31 2.54
CA ASP A 118 11.83 -6.25 2.61
C ASP A 118 10.91 -5.98 3.82
N PRO A 119 11.45 -5.75 5.03
CA PRO A 119 10.67 -5.24 6.16
C PRO A 119 9.97 -3.91 5.84
N LEU A 120 10.67 -2.95 5.22
CA LEU A 120 10.07 -1.66 4.87
C LEU A 120 8.86 -1.83 3.94
N LEU A 121 8.96 -2.67 2.90
CA LEU A 121 7.85 -2.94 1.99
C LEU A 121 6.65 -3.55 2.72
N THR A 122 6.92 -4.46 3.64
CA THR A 122 5.89 -5.12 4.46
C THR A 122 5.17 -4.11 5.36
N VAL A 123 5.91 -3.27 6.09
CA VAL A 123 5.34 -2.24 6.99
C VAL A 123 4.60 -1.16 6.17
N THR A 124 5.13 -0.76 5.01
CA THR A 124 4.48 0.19 4.10
C THR A 124 3.16 -0.34 3.56
N HIS A 125 3.08 -1.64 3.29
CA HIS A 125 1.82 -2.29 2.90
C HIS A 125 0.78 -2.21 4.02
N LEU A 126 1.17 -2.46 5.28
CA LEU A 126 0.28 -2.30 6.44
C LEU A 126 -0.22 -0.85 6.58
N ARG A 127 0.67 0.15 6.45
CA ARG A 127 0.32 1.58 6.47
C ARG A 127 -0.72 1.91 5.40
N THR A 128 -0.53 1.42 4.18
CA THR A 128 -1.46 1.64 3.06
C THR A 128 -2.84 1.03 3.35
N ARG A 129 -2.89 -0.15 3.98
CA ARG A 129 -4.15 -0.78 4.38
C ARG A 129 -4.87 0.04 5.45
N VAL A 130 -4.18 0.51 6.48
CA VAL A 130 -4.78 1.36 7.53
C VAL A 130 -5.37 2.63 6.93
N ARG A 131 -4.66 3.31 6.02
CA ARG A 131 -5.17 4.51 5.34
C ARG A 131 -6.47 4.25 4.58
N ARG A 132 -6.53 3.16 3.82
CA ARG A 132 -7.77 2.78 3.12
C ARG A 132 -8.93 2.56 4.11
N TYR A 133 -8.67 1.92 5.26
CA TYR A 133 -9.70 1.75 6.28
C TYR A 133 -10.08 3.06 6.96
N GLN A 134 -9.13 3.97 7.18
CA GLN A 134 -9.40 5.33 7.68
C GLN A 134 -10.33 6.09 6.74
N ASP A 135 -10.12 6.01 5.43
CA ASP A 135 -10.96 6.66 4.42
C ASP A 135 -12.40 6.14 4.49
N HIS A 136 -12.59 4.82 4.61
CA HIS A 136 -13.92 4.23 4.81
C HIS A 136 -14.58 4.65 6.13
N ILE A 137 -13.84 4.63 7.25
CA ILE A 137 -14.34 5.09 8.55
C ILE A 137 -14.75 6.56 8.48
N LEU A 138 -13.95 7.39 7.81
CA LEU A 138 -14.22 8.82 7.66
C LEU A 138 -15.48 9.06 6.82
N GLN A 139 -15.68 8.30 5.74
CA GLN A 139 -16.86 8.40 4.88
C GLN A 139 -18.15 7.97 5.60
N GLU A 140 -18.09 6.90 6.39
CA GLU A 140 -19.28 6.35 7.06
C GLU A 140 -19.63 7.07 8.37
N ASN A 141 -18.62 7.48 9.15
CA ASN A 141 -18.80 7.96 10.52
C ASN A 141 -18.23 9.35 10.80
N GLY A 142 -17.50 9.95 9.86
CA GLY A 142 -16.76 11.18 10.10
C GLY A 142 -15.58 11.01 11.08
N VAL A 143 -15.16 12.12 11.69
CA VAL A 143 -14.00 12.16 12.61
C VAL A 143 -14.43 11.75 14.02
N GLY A 144 -14.62 10.46 14.23
CA GLY A 144 -15.01 9.86 15.52
C GLY A 144 -13.86 9.20 16.30
N ILE A 145 -14.21 8.51 17.39
CA ILE A 145 -13.25 7.73 18.21
C ILE A 145 -12.56 6.64 17.38
N ALA A 146 -13.31 5.94 16.53
CA ALA A 146 -12.77 4.91 15.64
C ALA A 146 -11.70 5.47 14.68
N TRP A 147 -11.93 6.66 14.14
CA TRP A 147 -10.96 7.34 13.26
C TRP A 147 -9.72 7.79 14.03
N LYS A 148 -9.89 8.35 15.24
CA LYS A 148 -8.74 8.73 16.10
C LYS A 148 -7.86 7.53 16.44
N LYS A 149 -8.48 6.40 16.81
CA LYS A 149 -7.76 5.16 17.10
C LYS A 149 -6.99 4.65 15.88
N SER A 150 -7.61 4.62 14.71
CA SER A 150 -6.92 4.21 13.48
C SER A 150 -5.82 5.18 13.06
N LYS A 151 -5.95 6.48 13.39
CA LYS A 151 -4.89 7.47 13.20
C LYS A 151 -3.68 7.21 14.10
N GLU A 152 -3.92 6.82 15.35
CA GLU A 152 -2.85 6.42 16.26
C GLU A 152 -2.09 5.19 15.75
N THR A 153 -2.81 4.16 15.29
CA THR A 153 -2.19 2.98 14.66
C THR A 153 -1.36 3.37 13.43
N GLU A 154 -1.88 4.24 12.55
CA GLU A 154 -1.12 4.73 11.39
C GLU A 154 0.14 5.49 11.81
N LYS A 155 0.08 6.30 12.88
CA LYS A 155 1.24 7.04 13.39
C LYS A 155 2.34 6.08 13.87
N LYS A 156 1.97 5.05 14.63
CA LYS A 156 2.90 4.00 15.11
C LYS A 156 3.60 3.30 13.96
N ILE A 157 2.84 2.84 12.96
CA ILE A 157 3.38 2.22 11.74
C ILE A 157 4.26 3.20 10.96
N GLY A 158 3.82 4.45 10.85
CA GLY A 158 4.53 5.52 10.14
C GLY A 158 5.89 5.84 10.76
N HIS A 159 6.01 5.80 12.09
CA HIS A 159 7.28 6.00 12.78
C HIS A 159 8.29 4.91 12.39
N VAL A 160 7.89 3.63 12.42
CA VAL A 160 8.76 2.52 11.99
C VAL A 160 9.14 2.62 10.51
N CYS A 161 8.20 2.98 9.62
CA CYS A 161 8.51 3.25 8.21
C CYS A 161 9.61 4.31 8.07
N ALA A 162 9.45 5.46 8.74
CA ALA A 162 10.40 6.57 8.65
C ALA A 162 11.80 6.17 9.14
N SER A 163 11.88 5.42 10.23
CA SER A 163 13.15 4.90 10.76
C SER A 163 13.83 3.91 9.80
N LEU A 164 13.06 3.03 9.15
CA LEU A 164 13.61 2.10 8.15
C LEU A 164 14.05 2.83 6.87
N GLU A 165 13.30 3.85 6.45
CA GLU A 165 13.67 4.71 5.32
C GLU A 165 14.96 5.48 5.60
N GLU A 166 15.12 6.05 6.79
CA GLU A 166 16.37 6.70 7.21
C GLU A 166 17.55 5.72 7.21
N ALA A 167 17.37 4.53 7.79
CA ALA A 167 18.41 3.49 7.81
C ALA A 167 18.84 3.10 6.39
N LEU A 168 17.88 2.94 5.46
CA LEU A 168 18.17 2.68 4.05
C LEU A 168 18.90 3.84 3.38
N CYS A 169 18.47 5.09 3.61
CA CYS A 169 19.13 6.27 3.08
C CYS A 169 20.60 6.35 3.53
N LEU A 170 20.87 6.11 4.82
CA LEU A 170 22.23 6.06 5.35
C LEU A 170 23.05 4.92 4.73
N ALA A 171 22.44 3.74 4.55
CA ALA A 171 23.09 2.61 3.89
C ALA A 171 23.37 2.86 2.39
N GLU A 172 22.63 3.77 1.75
CA GLU A 172 22.89 4.20 0.37
C GLU A 172 24.00 5.24 0.26
N ILE A 173 24.21 6.07 1.28
CA ILE A 173 25.34 7.02 1.34
C ILE A 173 26.65 6.25 1.44
N GLY A 174 26.72 5.29 2.36
CA GLY A 174 27.90 4.46 2.52
C GLY A 174 27.83 3.60 3.78
N VAL A 175 28.53 2.47 3.71
CA VAL A 175 28.54 1.46 4.78
C VAL A 175 29.23 1.99 6.04
N ASN A 176 30.28 2.78 5.88
CA ASN A 176 31.03 3.34 7.00
C ASN A 176 30.21 4.40 7.73
N GLU A 177 29.56 5.29 6.98
CA GLU A 177 28.67 6.32 7.51
C GLU A 177 27.50 5.69 8.25
N PHE A 178 26.89 4.67 7.67
CA PHE A 178 25.84 3.89 8.34
C PHE A 178 26.34 3.29 9.67
N ALA A 179 27.51 2.65 9.67
CA ALA A 179 28.10 2.04 10.86
C ALA A 179 28.42 3.08 11.95
N THR A 180 29.03 4.21 11.57
CA THR A 180 29.34 5.31 12.48
C THR A 180 28.06 5.89 13.09
N CYS A 181 27.06 6.22 12.27
CA CYS A 181 25.79 6.76 12.78
C CYS A 181 25.05 5.77 13.70
N HIS A 182 25.08 4.47 13.38
CA HIS A 182 24.44 3.44 14.21
C HIS A 182 25.15 3.27 15.55
N ALA A 183 26.49 3.24 15.54
CA ALA A 183 27.32 3.09 16.74
C ALA A 183 27.24 4.31 17.67
N GLU A 184 27.16 5.51 17.11
CA GLU A 184 27.05 6.75 17.87
C GLU A 184 25.66 7.01 18.46
N GLY A 185 24.64 6.22 18.07
CA GLY A 185 23.28 6.48 18.52
C GLY A 185 22.59 7.63 17.79
N ASN A 186 23.10 8.02 16.62
CA ASN A 186 22.70 9.23 15.89
C ASN A 186 21.54 9.01 14.90
N MET A 187 20.97 7.80 14.83
CA MET A 187 19.78 7.56 13.99
C MET A 187 18.50 8.04 14.68
N TYR A 188 17.51 8.53 13.92
CA TYR A 188 16.28 9.11 14.44
C TYR A 188 15.54 8.20 15.42
N PHE A 189 15.54 6.89 15.18
CA PHE A 189 14.89 5.90 16.06
C PHE A 189 15.63 5.69 17.39
N GLN A 190 16.92 6.03 17.46
CA GLN A 190 17.73 5.94 18.68
C GLN A 190 17.51 7.18 19.56
N ILE A 191 17.30 8.34 18.93
CA ILE A 191 17.03 9.62 19.60
C ILE A 191 15.60 9.65 20.17
N ASN A 192 14.61 9.19 19.40
CA ASN A 192 13.19 9.21 19.80
C ASN A 192 12.75 7.86 20.38
N ARG A 193 13.42 7.40 21.44
CA ARG A 193 12.94 6.25 22.22
C ARG A 193 11.73 6.66 23.05
N ASP A 194 10.54 6.43 22.52
CA ASP A 194 9.29 6.44 23.29
C ASP A 194 9.21 5.21 24.21
#